data_AF-R1BRG3-F1
#
_entry.id   AF-R1BRG3-F1
#
_cell.length_a   1.000
_cell.length_b   1.000
_cell.length_c   1.000
_cell.angle_alpha   90.00
_cell.angle_beta   90.00
_cell.angle_gamma   90.00
#
_symmetry.space_group_name_H-M   'P 1'
#
loop_
_entity.id
_entity.type
_entity.pdbx_description
1 polymer ?
#
loop_
_entity_poly.entity_id
_entity_poly.type
_entity_poly.pdbx_seq_one_letter_code
_entity_poly.pdbx_strand_id
1 'polypeptide(L)'
;MTTTWRVTLLPFGCPWEDVCKPHIDVFPSEPKKNGEELFESPLCGLPNVILTPHIGGSTEEVQAAIGVEVASAMIKCINTGVPYGAVNFPQVDNHASRRHAPADQLPP
;
A
#
# COMPACT_ATOMS: atom_id res chain seq x y z
N MET A 1 -4.48 -15.76 -5.65
CA MET A 1 -3.51 -16.85 -5.87
C MET A 1 -2.47 -16.75 -4.76
N THR A 2 -2.73 -17.42 -3.64
CA THR A 2 -2.08 -17.15 -2.35
C THR A 2 -0.81 -17.98 -2.23
N THR A 3 0.36 -17.35 -2.17
CA THR A 3 1.61 -18.04 -1.82
C THR A 3 1.70 -18.06 -0.29
N THR A 4 1.69 -19.24 0.31
CA THR A 4 2.01 -19.43 1.72
C THR A 4 3.35 -20.14 1.78
N TRP A 5 4.38 -19.49 2.32
CA TRP A 5 5.63 -20.16 2.65
C TRP A 5 5.35 -21.11 3.82
N ARG A 6 5.31 -22.42 3.58
CA ARG A 6 5.07 -23.43 4.62
C ARG A 6 6.25 -23.44 5.60
N VAL A 7 6.04 -22.96 6.82
CA VAL A 7 6.94 -23.18 7.96
C VAL A 7 6.55 -24.50 8.63
N THR A 8 7.43 -25.50 8.54
CA THR A 8 7.25 -26.79 9.23
C THR A 8 7.55 -26.59 10.72
N LEU A 9 6.53 -26.72 11.58
CA LEU A 9 6.69 -26.71 13.04
C LEU A 9 7.35 -28.02 13.51
N LEU A 10 8.47 -27.94 14.24
CA LEU A 10 8.98 -29.03 15.08
C LEU A 10 8.75 -28.68 16.56
N PRO A 11 8.48 -29.68 17.43
CA PRO A 11 8.16 -29.43 18.83
C PRO A 11 9.43 -29.48 19.68
N PHE A 12 10.01 -28.34 20.05
CA PHE A 12 10.94 -28.27 21.18
C PHE A 12 10.71 -26.98 21.97
N GLY A 13 10.36 -27.16 23.24
CA GLY A 13 9.98 -26.10 24.15
C GLY A 13 11.17 -25.33 24.74
N CYS A 14 10.98 -24.02 24.85
CA CYS A 14 11.79 -23.07 25.56
C CYS A 14 10.88 -22.22 26.50
N PRO A 15 11.33 -21.85 27.72
CA PRO A 15 10.43 -21.44 28.81
C PRO A 15 9.80 -20.04 28.69
N TRP A 16 10.08 -19.29 27.61
CA TRP A 16 9.63 -17.91 27.39
C TRP A 16 8.91 -17.71 26.04
N GLU A 17 8.49 -18.78 25.36
CA GLU A 17 8.04 -18.77 23.96
C GLU A 17 6.62 -18.22 23.68
N ASP A 18 5.83 -17.93 24.71
CA ASP A 18 4.39 -17.67 24.51
C ASP A 18 4.00 -16.20 24.27
N VAL A 19 4.94 -15.26 24.28
CA VAL A 19 4.55 -13.83 24.41
C VAL A 19 4.36 -13.09 23.08
N CYS A 20 5.02 -13.46 21.98
CA CYS A 20 4.68 -12.96 20.64
C CYS A 20 5.58 -13.61 19.58
N LYS A 21 4.99 -14.28 18.58
CA LYS A 21 5.73 -14.66 17.37
C LYS A 21 5.83 -13.43 16.44
N PRO A 22 7.04 -13.01 16.02
CA PRO A 22 7.16 -11.96 15.00
C PRO A 22 6.58 -12.46 13.67
N HIS A 23 5.76 -11.62 13.05
CA HIS A 23 5.20 -11.81 11.72
C HIS A 23 5.80 -10.75 10.80
N ILE A 24 6.47 -11.18 9.72
CA ILE A 24 7.13 -10.28 8.78
C ILE A 24 6.53 -10.52 7.39
N ASP A 25 5.99 -9.45 6.80
CA ASP A 25 5.36 -9.49 5.47
C ASP A 25 6.22 -8.85 4.37
N VAL A 26 7.12 -7.94 4.73
CA VAL A 26 7.92 -7.16 3.79
C VAL A 26 9.41 -7.32 4.06
N PHE A 27 10.19 -7.44 2.98
CA PHE A 27 11.63 -7.70 3.02
C PHE A 27 12.40 -6.73 2.11
N PRO A 28 13.68 -6.42 2.40
CA PRO A 28 14.47 -5.51 1.56
C PRO A 28 14.67 -6.00 0.12
N SER A 29 14.72 -7.31 -0.08
CA SER A 29 14.82 -7.96 -1.39
C SER A 29 13.72 -9.00 -1.50
N GLU A 30 12.85 -8.85 -2.48
CA GLU A 30 11.68 -9.71 -2.69
C GLU A 30 11.71 -10.31 -4.10
N PRO A 31 11.28 -11.57 -4.29
CA PRO A 31 11.14 -12.17 -5.60
C PRO A 31 10.14 -11.38 -6.46
N LYS A 32 10.48 -11.13 -7.72
CA LYS A 32 9.62 -10.37 -8.64
C LYS A 32 8.36 -11.12 -9.04
N LYS A 33 8.44 -12.45 -9.10
CA LYS A 33 7.33 -13.33 -9.48
C LYS A 33 7.39 -14.63 -8.70
N ASN A 34 6.23 -15.26 -8.59
CA ASN A 34 6.12 -16.59 -8.00
C ASN A 34 6.90 -17.62 -8.84
N GLY A 35 7.75 -18.42 -8.18
CA GLY A 35 8.46 -19.54 -8.81
C GLY A 35 9.67 -19.17 -9.67
N GLU A 36 10.06 -17.90 -9.80
CA GLU A 36 11.30 -17.51 -10.48
C GLU A 36 12.53 -17.89 -9.65
N GLU A 37 12.54 -17.54 -8.37
CA GLU A 37 13.67 -17.74 -7.47
C GLU A 37 13.17 -18.16 -6.08
N LEU A 38 13.98 -18.94 -5.36
CA LEU A 38 13.68 -19.28 -3.97
C LEU A 38 13.86 -18.03 -3.10
N PHE A 39 12.91 -17.75 -2.22
CA PHE A 39 13.06 -16.64 -1.28
C PHE A 39 14.12 -16.98 -0.22
N GLU A 40 15.17 -16.16 -0.17
CA GLU A 40 16.26 -16.29 0.80
C GLU A 40 16.24 -15.15 1.81
N SER A 41 16.28 -15.51 3.09
CA SER A 41 16.37 -14.58 4.21
C SER A 41 17.02 -15.28 5.39
N PRO A 42 17.82 -14.59 6.23
CA PRO A 42 18.30 -15.15 7.50
C PRO A 42 17.18 -15.60 8.45
N LEU A 43 15.95 -15.16 8.20
CA LEU A 43 14.77 -15.52 8.98
C LEU A 43 14.10 -16.82 8.50
N CYS A 44 14.46 -17.32 7.31
CA CYS A 44 13.94 -18.58 6.80
C CYS A 44 14.39 -19.75 7.70
N GLY A 45 13.44 -20.61 8.08
CA GLY A 45 13.71 -21.79 8.92
C GLY A 45 13.75 -21.53 10.43
N LEU A 46 13.57 -20.28 10.89
CA LEU A 46 13.43 -20.00 12.31
C LEU A 46 12.05 -20.51 12.82
N PRO A 47 12.01 -21.33 13.89
CA PRO A 47 10.79 -22.03 14.32
C PRO A 47 9.71 -21.11 14.91
N ASN A 48 10.09 -19.91 15.33
CA ASN A 48 9.21 -18.95 16.00
C ASN A 48 8.87 -17.73 15.14
N VAL A 49 9.12 -17.78 13.84
CA VAL A 49 8.90 -16.66 12.92
C VAL A 49 7.93 -17.07 11.82
N ILE A 50 6.94 -16.20 11.55
CA ILE A 50 6.02 -16.37 10.42
C ILE A 50 6.38 -15.34 9.35
N LEU A 51 6.61 -15.82 8.12
CA LEU A 51 6.98 -15.01 6.97
C LEU A 51 5.86 -15.06 5.93
N THR A 52 5.37 -13.91 5.48
CA THR A 52 4.33 -13.81 4.45
C THR A 52 4.85 -13.05 3.23
N PRO A 53 4.43 -13.38 2.00
CA PRO A 53 4.98 -12.78 0.78
C PRO A 53 4.28 -11.48 0.40
N HIS A 54 4.44 -10.43 1.21
CA HIS A 54 3.93 -9.09 0.91
C HIS A 54 2.44 -9.08 0.53
N ILE A 55 1.63 -9.77 1.34
CA ILE A 55 0.19 -9.97 1.06
C ILE A 55 -0.72 -9.06 1.89
N GLY A 56 -0.17 -8.08 2.63
CA GLY A 56 -0.96 -7.18 3.48
C GLY A 56 -2.11 -6.44 2.76
N GLY A 57 -1.99 -6.20 1.45
CA GLY A 57 -3.02 -5.59 0.60
C GLY A 57 -3.67 -6.55 -0.41
N SER A 58 -3.42 -7.85 -0.32
CA SER A 58 -3.83 -8.84 -1.33
C SER A 58 -5.19 -9.49 -1.06
N THR A 59 -6.14 -8.74 -0.50
CA THR A 59 -7.53 -9.19 -0.32
C THR A 59 -8.45 -8.61 -1.40
N GLU A 60 -9.55 -9.31 -1.70
CA GLU A 60 -10.50 -8.87 -2.73
C GLU A 60 -11.15 -7.52 -2.36
N GLU A 61 -11.42 -7.33 -1.08
CA GLU A 61 -12.04 -6.12 -0.54
C GLU A 61 -11.12 -4.90 -0.70
N VAL A 62 -9.83 -5.06 -0.43
CA VAL A 62 -8.83 -3.99 -0.58
C VAL A 62 -8.63 -3.67 -2.05
N GLN A 63 -8.51 -4.67 -2.92
CA GLN A 63 -8.36 -4.44 -4.35
C GLN A 63 -9.60 -3.76 -4.97
N ALA A 64 -10.81 -4.12 -4.52
CA ALA A 64 -12.04 -3.45 -4.95
C ALA A 64 -12.09 -1.99 -4.50
N ALA A 65 -11.72 -1.70 -3.24
CA ALA A 65 -11.66 -0.34 -2.73
C ALA A 65 -10.64 0.53 -3.48
N ILE A 66 -9.44 0.00 -3.72
CA ILE A 66 -8.39 0.67 -4.51
C ILE A 66 -8.90 0.96 -5.92
N GLY A 67 -9.57 0.00 -6.56
CA GLY A 67 -10.15 0.19 -7.90
C GLY A 67 -11.13 1.36 -7.95
N VAL A 68 -12.02 1.46 -6.97
CA VAL A 68 -12.98 2.58 -6.86
C VAL A 68 -12.27 3.91 -6.60
N GLU A 69 -11.28 3.93 -5.71
CA GLU A 69 -10.52 5.13 -5.36
C GLU A 69 -9.77 5.70 -6.58
N VAL A 70 -9.01 4.85 -7.28
CA VAL A 70 -8.22 5.25 -8.44
C VAL A 70 -9.12 5.68 -9.60
N ALA A 71 -10.21 4.95 -9.88
CA ALA A 71 -11.16 5.34 -10.93
C ALA A 71 -11.81 6.70 -10.62
N SER A 72 -12.18 6.93 -9.37
CA SER A 72 -12.76 8.20 -8.93
C SER A 72 -11.78 9.36 -9.05
N ALA A 73 -10.51 9.14 -8.68
CA ALA A 73 -9.44 10.12 -8.83
C ALA A 73 -9.21 10.49 -10.30
N MET A 74 -9.20 9.49 -11.20
CA MET A 74 -9.07 9.72 -12.65
C MET A 74 -10.24 10.53 -13.21
N ILE A 75 -11.48 10.18 -12.89
CA ILE A 75 -12.67 10.91 -13.35
C ILE A 75 -12.63 12.37 -12.88
N LYS A 76 -12.27 12.61 -11.61
CA LYS A 76 -12.11 13.97 -11.07
C LYS A 76 -11.03 14.75 -11.80
N CYS A 77 -9.88 14.12 -12.06
CA CYS A 77 -8.80 14.75 -12.82
C CYS A 77 -9.24 15.13 -14.23
N ILE A 78 -9.97 14.26 -14.93
CA ILE A 78 -10.48 14.54 -16.28
C ILE A 78 -11.47 15.71 -16.27
N ASN A 79 -12.39 15.74 -15.29
CA ASN A 79 -13.45 16.74 -15.25
C ASN A 79 -12.99 18.11 -14.74
N THR A 80 -12.00 18.15 -13.86
CA THR A 80 -11.57 19.39 -13.17
C THR A 80 -10.19 19.87 -13.58
N GLY A 81 -9.40 19.03 -14.26
CA GLY A 81 -7.99 19.27 -14.55
C GLY A 81 -7.07 19.19 -13.33
N VAL A 82 -7.60 18.89 -12.13
CA VAL A 82 -6.83 18.83 -10.89
C VAL A 82 -6.51 17.37 -10.55
N PRO A 83 -5.22 16.97 -10.57
CA PRO A 83 -4.81 15.60 -10.28
C PRO A 83 -4.65 15.40 -8.76
N TYR A 84 -5.78 15.38 -8.03
CA TYR A 84 -5.79 15.13 -6.59
C TYR A 84 -5.12 13.79 -6.24
N GLY A 85 -4.21 13.82 -5.27
CA GLY A 85 -3.47 12.63 -4.83
C GLY A 85 -2.36 12.17 -5.77
N ALA A 86 -2.06 12.92 -6.84
CA ALA A 86 -0.91 12.61 -7.68
C ALA A 86 0.41 12.77 -6.93
N VAL A 87 1.27 11.76 -7.00
CA VAL A 87 2.55 11.71 -6.29
C VAL A 87 3.67 12.49 -6.98
N ASN A 88 3.43 12.91 -8.23
CA ASN A 88 4.42 13.56 -9.10
C ASN A 88 3.92 14.91 -9.66
N PHE A 89 2.81 15.44 -9.14
CA PHE A 89 2.26 16.73 -9.57
C PHE A 89 1.96 17.62 -8.35
N PRO A 90 2.11 18.95 -8.48
CA PRO A 90 1.72 19.86 -7.43
C PRO A 90 0.22 19.76 -7.17
N GLN A 91 -0.16 19.71 -5.90
CA GLN A 91 -1.56 19.76 -5.49
C GLN A 91 -2.05 21.21 -5.61
N VAL A 92 -2.79 21.49 -6.68
CA VAL A 92 -3.38 22.80 -6.92
C VAL A 92 -4.87 22.69 -6.69
N ASP A 93 -5.33 23.18 -5.54
CA ASP A 93 -6.76 23.24 -5.26
C ASP A 93 -7.35 24.44 -6.02
N ASN A 94 -8.20 24.17 -7.02
CA ASN A 94 -8.92 25.21 -7.75
C ASN A 94 -10.08 25.73 -6.88
N HIS A 95 -9.78 26.25 -5.69
CA HIS A 95 -10.64 27.26 -5.08
C HIS A 95 -10.64 28.44 -6.04
N ALA A 96 -11.71 28.53 -6.84
CA ALA A 96 -11.91 29.59 -7.81
C ALA A 96 -11.32 30.90 -7.29
N SER A 97 -10.40 31.47 -8.07
CA SER A 97 -9.99 32.87 -8.00
C SER A 97 -11.19 33.77 -8.28
N ARG A 98 -12.20 33.71 -7.41
CA ARG A 98 -13.22 34.72 -7.27
C ARG A 98 -12.55 35.90 -6.58
N ARG A 99 -12.00 36.77 -7.42
CA ARG A 99 -12.15 38.25 -7.42
C ARG A 99 -10.94 38.88 -8.13
N HIS A 100 -11.01 38.95 -9.45
CA HIS A 100 -10.80 40.26 -10.07
C HIS A 100 -12.21 40.81 -10.27
N ALA A 101 -12.71 41.57 -9.29
CA ALA A 101 -13.84 42.44 -9.59
C ALA A 101 -13.36 43.40 -10.71
N PRO A 102 -14.17 43.65 -11.76
CA PRO A 102 -13.83 44.67 -12.73
C PRO A 102 -13.59 46.01 -11.99
N ALA A 103 -12.61 46.78 -12.47
CA ALA A 103 -12.14 48.00 -11.82
C ALA A 103 -13.19 49.14 -11.78
N ASP A 104 -14.43 48.88 -12.20
CA ASP A 104 -15.55 49.81 -12.31
C ASP A 104 -16.44 49.88 -11.05
N GLN A 105 -16.15 49.09 -10.00
CA GLN A 105 -16.96 49.03 -8.77
C GLN A 105 -16.28 49.61 -7.51
N LEU A 106 -15.31 50.52 -7.64
CA LEU A 106 -14.82 51.29 -6.49
C LEU A 106 -15.74 52.51 -6.25
N PRO A 107 -16.24 52.74 -5.02
CA PRO A 107 -16.98 53.97 -4.71
C PRO A 107 -16.08 55.21 -4.87
N PRO A 108 -16.67 56.40 -5.10
CA PRO A 108 -15.94 57.61 -5.46
C PRO A 108 -14.93 58.07 -4.40
#